data_AF-A0A1Q9DI83-F1
#
_entry.id   AF-A0A1Q9DI83-F1
#
_cell.length_a   1.000
_cell.length_b   1.000
_cell.length_c   1.000
_cell.angle_alpha   90.00
_cell.angle_beta   90.00
_cell.angle_gamma   90.00
#
_symmetry.space_group_name_H-M   'P 1'
#
loop_
_entity.id
_entity.type
_entity.pdbx_description
1 polymer ?
#
loop_
_entity_poly.entity_id
_entity_poly.type
_entity_poly.pdbx_seq_one_letter_code
_entity_poly.pdbx_strand_id
1 'polypeptide(L)'
;MERGRLLVFMGGRDSSKSLLALVLASIFTSIVTNDISDIRRVHSVLLGPVRQQEAEKQVADYIRITTEVHPPGKNEMATLLPDFLYRELCREAWSPLLAKHDFLLGLEVRYAAFYTEVCVECISDWNVAPQEVLFSFGRKCSAMLFVASGEVFYRLLP
;
A
#
# COMPACT_ATOMS: atom_id res chain seq x y z
N MET A 1 -1.65 -13.17 17.95
CA MET A 1 -0.67 -12.11 18.26
C MET A 1 -0.63 -11.19 17.06
N GLU A 2 -1.32 -10.06 17.14
CA GLU A 2 -1.36 -9.09 16.04
C GLU A 2 -0.10 -8.24 16.02
N ARG A 3 0.52 -8.08 14.85
CA ARG A 3 1.67 -7.21 14.62
C ARG A 3 1.13 -5.83 14.21
N GLY A 4 1.61 -4.76 14.85
CA GLY A 4 1.29 -3.39 14.44
C GLY A 4 2.17 -2.94 13.29
N ARG A 5 1.64 -2.13 12.35
CA ARG A 5 2.42 -1.51 11.27
C ARG A 5 2.58 0.00 11.53
N LEU A 6 3.83 0.46 11.49
CA LEU A 6 4.27 1.85 11.59
C LEU A 6 5.05 2.24 10.32
N LEU A 7 5.20 3.52 10.01
CA LEU A 7 5.89 3.96 8.77
C LEU A 7 6.93 5.06 9.00
N VAL A 8 8.07 5.01 8.29
CA VAL A 8 9.26 5.89 8.47
C VAL A 8 9.64 6.69 7.19
N PHE A 9 10.22 7.89 7.37
CA PHE A 9 10.47 8.95 6.37
C PHE A 9 11.97 9.25 6.10
N MET A 10 12.45 9.08 4.86
CA MET A 10 13.80 9.49 4.37
C MET A 10 13.71 9.96 2.89
N GLY A 11 14.53 10.93 2.44
CA GLY A 11 14.37 11.58 1.11
C GLY A 11 15.59 11.58 0.18
N GLY A 12 15.34 11.62 -1.15
CA GLY A 12 16.34 11.76 -2.23
C GLY A 12 15.69 11.97 -3.63
N ARG A 13 16.33 12.74 -4.52
CA ARG A 13 15.82 13.30 -5.81
C ARG A 13 16.22 12.50 -7.06
N ASP A 14 15.40 12.49 -8.12
CA ASP A 14 15.59 13.22 -9.41
C ASP A 14 14.59 12.80 -10.52
N SER A 15 14.42 13.68 -11.52
CA SER A 15 13.22 13.82 -12.37
C SER A 15 13.45 13.49 -13.87
N SER A 16 12.42 12.89 -14.52
CA SER A 16 11.94 13.11 -15.92
C SER A 16 11.50 11.81 -16.61
N LYS A 17 10.20 11.62 -16.97
CA LYS A 17 9.65 10.78 -18.09
C LYS A 17 8.10 10.65 -18.05
N SER A 18 7.35 11.64 -18.57
CA SER A 18 5.86 11.66 -18.51
C SER A 18 5.11 11.04 -19.70
N LEU A 19 5.74 10.77 -20.85
CA LEU A 19 5.03 10.31 -22.05
C LEU A 19 4.85 8.78 -22.13
N LEU A 20 5.78 8.01 -21.56
CA LEU A 20 5.74 6.54 -21.60
C LEU A 20 4.69 5.96 -20.63
N ALA A 21 4.45 6.67 -19.53
CA ALA A 21 3.47 6.36 -18.50
C ALA A 21 2.02 6.29 -19.03
N LEU A 22 1.65 7.25 -19.89
CA LEU A 22 0.31 7.36 -20.47
C LEU A 22 -0.02 6.19 -21.40
N VAL A 23 0.97 5.69 -22.15
CA VAL A 23 0.79 4.56 -23.07
C VAL A 23 0.63 3.24 -22.30
N LEU A 24 1.40 3.04 -21.23
CA LEU A 24 1.29 1.82 -20.41
C LEU A 24 -0.03 1.78 -19.61
N ALA A 25 -0.48 2.93 -19.10
CA ALA A 25 -1.76 3.02 -18.38
C ALA A 25 -2.97 2.69 -19.28
N SER A 26 -2.94 3.07 -20.56
CA SER A 26 -4.07 2.79 -21.48
C SER A 26 -4.16 1.32 -21.88
N ILE A 27 -3.03 0.62 -22.00
CA ILE A 27 -3.00 -0.81 -22.32
C ILE A 27 -3.50 -1.62 -21.12
N PHE A 28 -3.06 -1.26 -19.91
CA PHE A 28 -3.45 -1.97 -18.69
C PHE A 28 -4.95 -1.81 -18.38
N THR A 29 -5.49 -0.59 -18.52
CA THR A 29 -6.93 -0.35 -18.38
C THR A 29 -7.74 -1.09 -19.44
N SER A 30 -7.29 -1.13 -20.70
CA SER A 30 -8.01 -1.88 -21.75
C SER A 30 -8.10 -3.38 -21.47
N ILE A 31 -7.04 -4.00 -20.94
CA ILE A 31 -7.02 -5.45 -20.66
C ILE A 31 -7.91 -5.77 -19.45
N VAL A 32 -7.73 -5.04 -18.35
CA VAL A 32 -8.47 -5.29 -17.09
C VAL A 32 -9.98 -5.04 -17.26
N THR A 33 -10.37 -4.02 -18.01
CA THR A 33 -11.80 -3.67 -18.16
C THR A 33 -12.54 -4.65 -19.07
N ASN A 34 -11.87 -5.21 -20.08
CA ASN A 34 -12.47 -6.20 -20.97
C ASN A 34 -12.63 -7.55 -20.25
N ASP A 35 -11.60 -8.01 -19.55
CA ASP A 35 -11.65 -9.29 -18.81
C ASP A 35 -12.70 -9.25 -17.68
N ILE A 36 -12.79 -8.14 -16.94
CA ILE A 36 -13.82 -7.98 -15.88
C ILE A 36 -15.24 -7.99 -16.47
N SER A 37 -15.43 -7.44 -17.68
CA SER A 37 -16.74 -7.38 -18.32
C SER A 37 -17.18 -8.76 -18.84
N ASP A 38 -16.26 -9.56 -19.37
CA ASP A 38 -16.55 -10.94 -19.79
C ASP A 38 -16.77 -11.87 -18.59
N ILE A 39 -16.00 -11.71 -17.51
CA ILE A 39 -16.23 -12.45 -16.26
C ILE A 39 -17.64 -12.16 -15.71
N ARG A 40 -18.10 -10.90 -15.72
CA ARG A 40 -19.46 -10.54 -15.25
C ARG A 40 -20.58 -11.09 -16.13
N ARG A 41 -20.39 -11.18 -17.45
CA ARG A 41 -21.38 -11.76 -18.38
C ARG A 41 -21.54 -13.27 -18.21
N VAL A 42 -20.46 -13.97 -17.90
CA VAL A 42 -20.51 -15.41 -17.61
C VAL A 42 -21.10 -15.67 -16.21
N HIS A 43 -20.89 -14.74 -15.26
CA HIS A 43 -21.36 -14.87 -13.88
C HIS A 43 -22.88 -14.72 -13.70
N SER A 44 -23.57 -13.93 -14.55
CA SER A 44 -25.02 -13.70 -14.40
C SER A 44 -25.91 -14.81 -14.98
N VAL A 45 -25.35 -15.71 -15.80
CA VAL A 45 -26.13 -16.73 -16.53
C VAL A 45 -26.03 -18.13 -15.91
N LEU A 46 -25.03 -18.43 -15.05
CA LEU A 46 -24.68 -19.81 -14.69
C LEU A 46 -24.71 -20.19 -13.20
N LEU A 47 -24.83 -19.26 -12.25
CA LEU A 47 -24.59 -19.56 -10.83
C LEU A 47 -25.68 -19.02 -9.89
N GLY A 48 -26.53 -19.92 -9.39
CA GLY A 48 -27.43 -19.65 -8.27
C GLY A 48 -26.70 -19.50 -6.92
N PRO A 49 -27.38 -19.03 -5.87
CA PRO A 49 -26.79 -18.50 -4.62
C PRO A 49 -25.95 -19.51 -3.80
N VAL A 50 -26.12 -20.82 -4.02
CA VAL A 50 -25.40 -21.87 -3.27
C VAL A 50 -23.94 -22.05 -3.75
N ARG A 51 -23.63 -21.74 -5.03
CA ARG A 51 -22.26 -21.86 -5.57
C ARG A 51 -21.38 -20.64 -5.30
N GLN A 52 -21.99 -19.51 -4.94
CA GLN A 52 -21.27 -18.27 -4.64
C GLN A 52 -20.48 -18.40 -3.33
N GLN A 53 -21.04 -19.08 -2.33
CA GLN A 53 -20.37 -19.33 -1.04
C GLN A 53 -19.18 -20.29 -1.17
N GLU A 54 -19.25 -21.26 -2.08
CA GLU A 54 -18.15 -22.19 -2.36
C GLU A 54 -17.03 -21.53 -3.16
N ALA A 55 -17.37 -20.65 -4.11
CA ALA A 55 -16.40 -19.82 -4.83
C ALA A 55 -15.70 -18.81 -3.91
N GLU A 56 -16.44 -18.15 -3.01
CA GLU A 56 -15.86 -17.25 -2.00
C GLU A 56 -14.90 -18.00 -1.06
N LYS A 57 -15.26 -19.23 -0.66
CA LYS A 57 -14.39 -20.08 0.15
C LYS A 57 -13.14 -20.52 -0.61
N GLN A 58 -13.26 -20.91 -1.88
CA GLN A 58 -12.12 -21.28 -2.71
C GLN A 58 -11.19 -20.09 -2.99
N VAL A 59 -11.74 -18.88 -3.17
CA VAL A 59 -10.96 -17.65 -3.29
C VAL A 59 -10.27 -17.32 -1.97
N ALA A 60 -10.96 -17.44 -0.83
CA ALA A 60 -10.36 -17.24 0.49
C ALA A 60 -9.23 -18.25 0.77
N ASP A 61 -9.43 -19.53 0.43
CA ASP A 61 -8.41 -20.57 0.57
C ASP A 61 -7.24 -20.36 -0.40
N TYR A 62 -7.50 -19.91 -1.63
CA TYR A 62 -6.45 -19.55 -2.59
C TYR A 62 -5.63 -18.34 -2.13
N ILE A 63 -6.28 -17.29 -1.61
CA ILE A 63 -5.63 -16.12 -0.99
C ILE A 63 -4.79 -16.58 0.21
N ARG A 64 -5.32 -17.49 1.03
CA ARG A 64 -4.63 -18.03 2.21
C ARG A 64 -3.41 -18.88 1.86
N ILE A 65 -3.45 -19.62 0.76
CA ILE A 65 -2.30 -20.39 0.25
C ILE A 65 -1.29 -19.44 -0.41
N THR A 66 -1.75 -18.44 -1.16
CA THR A 66 -0.85 -17.41 -1.74
C THR A 66 -0.27 -16.47 -0.68
N THR A 67 -0.85 -16.35 0.52
CA THR A 67 -0.23 -15.63 1.65
C THR A 67 1.01 -16.31 2.24
N GLU A 68 1.37 -17.55 1.85
CA GLU A 68 2.71 -18.09 2.15
C GLU A 68 3.80 -17.39 1.31
N VAL A 69 3.42 -16.80 0.17
CA VAL A 69 4.29 -15.90 -0.59
C VAL A 69 4.30 -14.57 0.16
N HIS A 70 5.40 -14.31 0.87
CA HIS A 70 5.60 -13.01 1.49
C HIS A 70 5.52 -11.96 0.38
N PRO A 71 4.59 -11.00 0.45
CA PRO A 71 4.54 -9.94 -0.55
C PRO A 71 5.89 -9.23 -0.56
N PRO A 72 6.44 -8.92 -1.74
CA PRO A 72 7.77 -8.35 -1.85
C PRO A 72 7.84 -7.06 -1.06
N GLY A 73 8.92 -6.88 -0.31
CA GLY A 73 9.17 -5.65 0.44
C GLY A 73 9.27 -4.46 -0.51
N LYS A 74 9.03 -3.24 -0.01
CA LYS A 74 9.10 -2.02 -0.82
C LYS A 74 10.40 -1.90 -1.63
N ASN A 75 11.54 -2.23 -1.01
CA ASN A 75 12.85 -2.21 -1.67
C ASN A 75 12.99 -3.28 -2.76
N GLU A 76 12.39 -4.46 -2.56
CA GLU A 76 12.38 -5.52 -3.56
C GLU A 76 11.52 -5.10 -4.75
N MET A 77 10.34 -4.52 -4.50
CA MET A 77 9.46 -3.99 -5.56
C MET A 77 10.17 -2.95 -6.43
N ALA A 78 11.01 -2.09 -5.83
CA ALA A 78 11.79 -1.09 -6.56
C ALA A 78 12.78 -1.72 -7.57
N THR A 79 13.23 -2.94 -7.31
CA THR A 79 14.12 -3.68 -8.23
C THR A 79 13.37 -4.48 -9.29
N LEU A 80 12.14 -4.90 -8.99
CA LEU A 80 11.33 -5.75 -9.87
C LEU A 80 10.48 -4.95 -10.86
N LEU A 81 10.05 -3.75 -10.46
CA LEU A 81 9.13 -2.93 -11.24
C LEU A 81 9.85 -1.79 -11.95
N PRO A 82 9.40 -1.41 -13.17
CA PRO A 82 9.76 -0.13 -13.75
C PRO A 82 9.41 1.03 -12.80
N ASP A 83 10.27 2.06 -12.73
CA ASP A 83 10.15 3.20 -11.79
C ASP A 83 8.74 3.83 -11.78
N PHE A 84 8.13 4.05 -12.95
CA PHE A 84 6.78 4.59 -13.03
C PHE A 84 5.74 3.71 -12.31
N LEU A 85 5.78 2.39 -12.54
CA LEU A 85 4.83 1.47 -11.90
C LEU A 85 5.08 1.36 -10.40
N TYR A 86 6.35 1.33 -10.00
CA TYR A 86 6.72 1.36 -8.58
C TYR A 86 6.18 2.60 -7.87
N ARG A 87 6.29 3.77 -8.52
CA ARG A 87 5.79 5.05 -7.97
C ARG A 87 4.27 5.06 -7.83
N GLU A 88 3.55 4.66 -8.87
CA GLU A 88 2.08 4.57 -8.83
C GLU A 88 1.61 3.58 -7.78
N LEU A 89 2.27 2.42 -7.66
CA LEU A 89 1.96 1.42 -6.65
C LEU A 89 2.19 1.95 -5.23
N CYS A 90 3.30 2.65 -4.98
CA CYS A 90 3.54 3.29 -3.69
C CYS A 90 2.49 4.37 -3.40
N ARG A 91 2.11 5.18 -4.40
CA ARG A 91 1.06 6.20 -4.23
C ARG A 91 -0.28 5.54 -3.86
N GLU A 92 -0.68 4.50 -4.57
CA GLU A 92 -1.93 3.78 -4.31
C GLU A 92 -1.92 3.11 -2.93
N ALA A 93 -0.81 2.51 -2.54
CA ALA A 93 -0.69 1.85 -1.23
C ALA A 93 -0.76 2.83 -0.06
N TRP A 94 -0.13 4.00 -0.18
CA TRP A 94 0.05 4.93 0.95
C TRP A 94 -0.93 6.10 0.96
N SER A 95 -1.52 6.48 -0.18
CA SER A 95 -2.46 7.60 -0.24
C SER A 95 -3.65 7.47 0.71
N PRO A 96 -4.27 6.29 0.93
CA PRO A 96 -5.42 6.19 1.84
C PRO A 96 -5.03 6.40 3.30
N LEU A 97 -3.79 6.07 3.67
CA LEU A 97 -3.28 6.33 5.01
C LEU A 97 -3.02 7.82 5.21
N LEU A 98 -2.36 8.46 4.24
CA LEU A 98 -2.03 9.88 4.33
C LEU A 98 -3.27 10.77 4.25
N ALA A 99 -4.28 10.38 3.47
CA ALA A 99 -5.54 11.10 3.35
C ALA A 99 -6.33 11.17 4.68
N LYS A 100 -6.05 10.29 5.65
CA LYS A 100 -6.62 10.36 7.00
C LYS A 100 -6.04 11.50 7.85
N HIS A 101 -4.95 12.11 7.40
CA HIS A 101 -4.30 13.23 8.07
C HIS A 101 -4.56 14.52 7.30
N ASP A 102 -5.39 15.41 7.86
CA ASP A 102 -5.79 16.68 7.22
C ASP A 102 -4.60 17.50 6.68
N PHE A 103 -3.50 17.51 7.43
CA PHE A 103 -2.27 18.17 7.01
C PHE A 103 -1.71 17.60 5.69
N LEU A 104 -1.66 16.27 5.57
CA LEU A 104 -1.10 15.58 4.41
C LEU A 104 -2.07 15.60 3.22
N LEU A 105 -3.37 15.55 3.47
CA LEU A 105 -4.40 15.75 2.45
C LEU A 105 -4.26 17.13 1.77
N GLY A 106 -3.95 18.17 2.54
CA GLY A 106 -3.65 19.50 2.01
C GLY A 106 -2.44 19.54 1.06
N LEU A 107 -1.47 18.65 1.26
CA LEU A 107 -0.30 18.52 0.37
C LEU A 107 -0.67 17.89 -0.97
N GLU A 108 -1.58 16.92 -0.99
CA GLU A 108 -2.02 16.30 -2.24
C GLU A 108 -2.63 17.33 -3.20
N VAL A 109 -3.53 18.18 -2.69
CA VAL A 109 -4.24 19.19 -3.49
C VAL A 109 -3.30 20.29 -3.99
N ARG A 110 -2.37 20.75 -3.16
CA ARG A 110 -1.51 21.92 -3.47
C ARG A 110 -0.17 21.53 -4.10
N TYR A 111 0.32 20.33 -3.81
CA TYR A 111 1.67 19.87 -4.12
C TYR A 111 1.70 18.38 -4.49
N ALA A 112 0.87 17.96 -5.46
CA ALA A 112 0.71 16.56 -5.87
C ALA A 112 2.05 15.82 -6.19
N ALA A 113 3.02 16.52 -6.78
CA ALA A 113 4.34 15.95 -7.05
C ALA A 113 5.08 15.62 -5.74
N PHE A 114 5.09 16.55 -4.78
CA PHE A 114 5.68 16.32 -3.47
C PHE A 114 4.94 15.22 -2.70
N TYR A 115 3.61 15.20 -2.77
CA TYR A 115 2.82 14.12 -2.15
C TYR A 115 3.19 12.74 -2.72
N THR A 116 3.43 12.64 -4.03
CA THR A 116 3.92 11.42 -4.65
C THR A 116 5.31 11.05 -4.14
N GLU A 117 6.24 12.01 -4.04
CA GLU A 117 7.56 11.77 -3.44
C GLU A 117 7.46 11.30 -1.98
N VAL A 118 6.50 11.83 -1.22
CA VAL A 118 6.24 11.36 0.14
C VAL A 118 5.84 9.88 0.15
N CYS A 119 4.93 9.46 -0.73
CA CYS A 119 4.55 8.05 -0.83
C CYS A 119 5.73 7.14 -1.24
N VAL A 120 6.59 7.62 -2.15
CA VAL A 120 7.61 6.79 -2.79
C VAL A 120 8.90 6.72 -1.98
N GLU A 121 9.38 7.84 -1.47
CA GLU A 121 10.68 7.90 -0.79
C GLU A 121 10.50 7.83 0.73
N CYS A 122 9.43 8.45 1.21
CA CYS A 122 9.34 8.87 2.59
C CYS A 122 8.43 7.99 3.47
N ILE A 123 7.97 6.87 2.97
CA ILE A 123 7.04 6.00 3.71
C ILE A 123 7.48 4.56 3.56
N SER A 124 7.96 3.96 4.64
CA SER A 124 8.42 2.56 4.65
C SER A 124 7.73 1.74 5.72
N ASP A 125 7.24 0.55 5.38
CA ASP A 125 6.59 -0.37 6.31
C ASP A 125 7.52 -0.77 7.47
N TRP A 126 6.99 -0.71 8.69
CA TRP A 126 7.66 -1.13 9.90
C TRP A 126 6.72 -2.01 10.72
N ASN A 127 7.04 -3.29 10.81
CA ASN A 127 6.31 -4.22 11.67
C ASN A 127 6.87 -4.18 13.08
N VAL A 128 5.98 -4.03 14.06
CA VAL A 128 6.34 -3.90 15.48
C VAL A 128 5.77 -5.07 16.27
N ALA A 129 6.63 -5.65 17.11
CA ALA A 129 6.25 -6.73 17.99
C ALA A 129 5.43 -6.20 19.19
N PRO A 130 4.51 -7.01 19.75
CA PRO A 130 3.82 -6.63 20.97
C PRO A 130 4.81 -6.24 22.08
N GLN A 131 4.54 -5.13 22.77
CA GLN A 131 5.35 -4.58 23.87
C GLN A 131 6.74 -4.05 23.48
N GLU A 132 7.05 -3.96 22.19
CA GLU A 132 8.27 -3.31 21.70
C GLU A 132 8.26 -1.82 22.03
N VAL A 133 9.40 -1.29 22.48
CA VAL A 133 9.56 0.12 22.83
C VAL A 133 9.96 0.90 21.57
N LEU A 134 9.02 1.69 21.04
CA LEU A 134 9.24 2.52 19.86
C LEU A 134 10.12 3.74 20.14
N PHE A 135 9.83 4.41 21.26
CA PHE A 135 10.50 5.62 21.69
C PHE A 135 10.87 5.54 23.16
N SER A 136 12.04 6.08 23.49
CA SER A 136 12.54 6.19 24.87
C SER A 136 12.75 7.64 25.24
N PHE A 137 12.48 7.98 26.50
CA PHE A 137 12.68 9.33 27.01
C PHE A 137 14.13 9.81 26.82
N GLY A 138 14.29 11.08 26.45
CA GLY A 138 15.61 11.71 26.26
C GLY A 138 16.37 11.27 25.00
N ARG A 139 15.83 10.34 24.20
CA ARG A 139 16.43 9.96 22.92
C ARG A 139 15.96 10.91 21.81
N LYS A 140 16.88 11.26 20.91
CA LYS A 140 16.54 11.99 19.68
C LYS A 140 15.63 11.13 18.82
N CYS A 141 14.47 11.66 18.47
CA CYS A 141 13.56 11.04 17.52
C CYS A 141 14.05 11.31 16.09
N SER A 142 14.34 10.27 15.32
CA SER A 142 14.79 10.38 13.92
C SER A 142 13.67 10.10 12.90
N ALA A 143 12.51 9.62 13.36
CA ALA A 143 11.42 9.19 12.51
C ALA A 143 10.08 9.63 13.08
N MET A 144 9.21 10.14 12.22
CA MET A 144 7.78 10.27 12.52
C MET A 144 7.10 8.94 12.21
N LEU A 145 6.16 8.50 13.05
CA LEU A 145 5.42 7.26 12.84
C LEU A 145 3.93 7.52 12.68
N PHE A 146 3.33 6.81 11.73
CA PHE A 146 1.89 6.76 11.50
C PHE A 146 1.40 5.34 11.83
N VAL A 147 0.38 5.23 12.68
CA VAL A 147 -0.20 3.94 13.04
C VAL A 147 -1.20 3.54 11.96
N ALA A 148 -0.81 2.58 11.11
CA ALA A 148 -1.70 2.07 10.06
C ALA A 148 -2.69 1.03 10.62
N SER A 149 -2.26 0.22 11.59
CA SER A 149 -3.07 -0.79 12.26
C SER A 149 -2.59 -1.07 13.69
N GLY A 150 -3.53 -1.37 14.58
CA GLY A 150 -3.26 -1.63 16.00
C GLY A 150 -3.27 -0.35 16.85
N GLU A 151 -2.75 -0.47 18.07
CA GLU A 151 -2.73 0.61 19.06
C GLU A 151 -1.34 0.75 19.67
N VAL A 152 -0.96 1.99 20.00
CA VAL A 152 0.32 2.33 20.64
C VAL A 152 0.02 3.13 21.90
N PHE A 153 0.65 2.75 23.00
CA PHE A 153 0.43 3.38 24.31
C PHE A 153 1.71 4.04 24.81
N TYR A 154 1.56 5.26 25.34
CA TYR A 154 2.60 5.87 26.15
C TYR A 154 2.57 5.25 27.55
N ARG A 155 3.72 4.76 28.01
CA ARG A 155 3.88 4.24 29.38
C ARG A 155 5.00 4.95 30.10
N LEU A 156 4.80 5.23 31.39
CA LEU A 156 5.88 5.61 32.28
C LEU A 156 6.71 4.35 32.55
N LEU A 157 8.02 4.42 32.32
CA LEU A 157 8.93 3.36 32.72
C LEU A 157 9.11 3.42 34.25
N PRO A 158 9.05 2.29 34.96
CA PRO A 158 9.30 2.23 36.40
C PRO A 158 10.76 2.55 36.75
#